data_AF-A0A925STI9-F1
#
_entry.id   AF-A0A925STI9-F1
#
_cell.length_a   1.000
_cell.length_b   1.000
_cell.length_c   1.000
_cell.angle_alpha   90.00
_cell.angle_beta   90.00
_cell.angle_gamma   90.00
#
_symmetry.space_group_name_H-M   'P 1'
#
loop_
_entity.id
_entity.type
_entity.pdbx_description
1 polymer ?
#
loop_
_entity_poly.entity_id
_entity_poly.type
_entity_poly.pdbx_seq_one_letter_code
_entity_poly.pdbx_strand_id
1 'polypeptide(L)'
;MPLLGNAEKAELERLILERLTQFHDQHGSSALLVEGVRVVVLVDGVTIDNGETNDPLAAVEVRSLFTALCYVTGGTLAIPPDALTSLATEATSATAQQINRIAAP
;
A
#
# COMPACT_ATOMS: atom_id res chain seq x y z
N MET A 1 5.65 15.03 17.25
CA MET A 1 5.36 15.40 15.84
C MET A 1 5.29 14.13 15.01
N PRO A 2 4.44 14.02 13.99
CA PRO A 2 4.52 12.89 13.06
C PRO A 2 5.89 12.92 12.35
N LEU A 3 6.49 11.75 12.15
CA LEU A 3 7.74 11.59 11.40
C LEU A 3 7.57 11.97 9.93
N LEU A 4 6.40 11.71 9.36
CA LEU A 4 6.06 12.05 7.98
C LEU A 4 5.23 13.33 7.97
N GLY A 5 5.83 14.41 7.46
CA GLY A 5 5.14 15.65 7.14
C GLY A 5 4.31 15.52 5.86
N ASN A 6 3.67 16.62 5.45
CA ASN A 6 2.77 16.61 4.29
C ASN A 6 3.52 16.32 2.98
N ALA A 7 4.74 16.82 2.84
CA ALA A 7 5.55 16.59 1.64
C ALA A 7 6.01 15.13 1.55
N GLU A 8 6.43 14.56 2.68
CA GLU A 8 6.87 13.16 2.74
C GLU A 8 5.71 12.19 2.50
N LYS A 9 4.50 12.51 2.98
CA LYS A 9 3.29 11.73 2.68
C LYS A 9 2.93 11.77 1.19
N ALA A 10 3.00 12.93 0.55
CA ALA A 10 2.71 13.06 -0.87
C ALA A 10 3.70 12.27 -1.74
N GLU A 11 4.99 12.30 -1.37
CA GLU A 11 6.00 11.50 -2.07
C GLU A 11 5.83 10.00 -1.81
N LEU A 12 5.50 9.60 -0.58
CA LEU A 12 5.18 8.21 -0.25
C LEU A 12 3.99 7.70 -1.07
N GLU A 13 2.93 8.50 -1.18
CA GLU A 13 1.75 8.17 -2.00
C GLU A 13 2.10 7.99 -3.47
N ARG A 14 2.95 8.87 -4.02
CA ARG A 14 3.47 8.77 -5.39
C ARG A 14 4.22 7.44 -5.60
N LEU A 15 5.13 7.09 -4.68
CA LEU A 15 5.92 5.86 -4.77
C LEU A 15 5.05 4.60 -4.65
N ILE A 16 4.07 4.61 -3.73
CA ILE A 16 3.12 3.50 -3.58
C ILE A 16 2.30 3.33 -4.86
N LEU A 17 1.77 4.42 -5.43
CA LEU A 17 1.00 4.36 -6.66
C LEU A 17 1.83 3.84 -7.84
N GLU A 18 3.06 4.30 -7.98
CA GLU A 18 3.99 3.83 -9.02
C GLU A 18 4.20 2.31 -8.92
N ARG A 19 4.43 1.79 -7.71
CA ARG A 19 4.66 0.35 -7.50
C ARG A 19 3.40 -0.49 -7.67
N LEU A 20 2.26 -0.02 -7.18
CA LEU A 20 0.96 -0.70 -7.38
C LEU A 20 0.62 -0.80 -8.87
N THR A 21 0.85 0.28 -9.63
CA THR A 21 0.63 0.32 -11.08
C THR A 21 1.56 -0.65 -11.79
N GLN A 22 2.86 -0.60 -11.50
CA GLN A 22 3.84 -1.51 -12.08
C GLN A 22 3.50 -2.99 -11.78
N PHE A 23 3.12 -3.30 -10.55
CA PHE A 23 2.76 -4.66 -10.16
C PHE A 23 1.48 -5.14 -10.84
N HIS A 24 0.46 -4.27 -10.93
CA HIS A 24 -0.79 -4.53 -11.64
C HIS A 24 -0.56 -4.80 -13.13
N ASP A 25 0.27 -3.98 -13.79
CA ASP A 25 0.60 -4.15 -15.21
C ASP A 25 1.36 -5.45 -15.48
N GLN A 26 2.22 -5.88 -14.56
CA GLN A 26 3.06 -7.08 -14.73
C GLN A 26 2.34 -8.39 -14.40
N HIS A 27 1.48 -8.40 -13.38
CA HIS A 27 0.89 -9.63 -12.84
C HIS A 27 -0.64 -9.72 -13.03
N GLY A 28 -1.26 -8.63 -13.47
CA GLY A 28 -2.70 -8.53 -13.70
C GLY A 28 -3.48 -8.03 -12.49
N SER A 29 -4.75 -7.70 -12.73
CA SER A 29 -5.64 -7.01 -11.79
C SER A 29 -6.03 -7.80 -10.54
N SER A 30 -5.96 -9.13 -10.58
CA SER A 30 -6.24 -9.99 -9.42
C SER A 30 -5.00 -10.26 -8.57
N ALA A 31 -3.79 -10.01 -9.08
CA ALA A 31 -2.55 -10.33 -8.39
C ALA A 31 -2.40 -9.55 -7.08
N LEU A 32 -2.86 -8.30 -7.03
CA LEU A 32 -2.86 -7.47 -5.83
C LEU A 32 -3.79 -7.99 -4.71
N LEU A 33 -4.67 -8.95 -5.01
CA LEU A 33 -5.61 -9.54 -4.05
C LEU A 33 -5.17 -10.92 -3.54
N VAL A 34 -4.02 -11.41 -4.01
CA VAL A 34 -3.44 -12.63 -3.49
C VAL A 34 -3.10 -12.44 -2.02
N GLU A 35 -3.40 -13.46 -1.22
CA GLU A 35 -3.13 -13.45 0.21
C GLU A 35 -1.63 -13.25 0.47
N GLY A 36 -1.32 -12.36 1.40
CA GLY A 36 0.07 -12.04 1.75
C GLY A 36 0.73 -10.98 0.88
N VAL A 37 0.09 -10.46 -0.19
CA VAL A 37 0.60 -9.31 -0.95
C VAL A 37 0.55 -8.04 -0.10
N ARG A 38 1.70 -7.37 0.05
CA ARG A 38 1.85 -6.19 0.92
C ARG A 38 2.53 -5.05 0.20
N VAL A 39 2.09 -3.84 0.49
CA VAL A 39 2.89 -2.63 0.29
C VAL A 39 3.89 -2.55 1.44
N VAL A 40 5.16 -2.51 1.10
CA VAL A 40 6.26 -2.52 2.06
C VAL A 40 7.06 -1.24 1.92
N VAL A 41 7.24 -0.54 3.03
CA VAL A 41 8.03 0.69 3.12
C VAL A 41 9.37 0.36 3.78
N LEU A 42 10.43 0.72 3.09
CA LEU A 42 11.82 0.58 3.49
C LEU A 42 12.46 1.96 3.61
N VAL A 43 13.69 1.99 4.14
CA VAL A 43 14.47 3.24 4.25
C VAL A 43 14.82 3.81 2.87
N ASP A 44 14.98 2.96 1.86
CA ASP A 44 15.39 3.29 0.50
C ASP A 44 14.22 3.41 -0.49
N GLY A 45 12.98 3.10 -0.07
CA GLY A 45 11.80 3.29 -0.92
C GLY A 45 10.64 2.35 -0.60
N VAL A 46 9.84 2.08 -1.63
CA VAL A 46 8.63 1.24 -1.54
C VAL A 46 8.74 0.05 -2.47
N THR A 47 8.32 -1.11 -1.99
CA THR A 47 8.20 -2.33 -2.78
C THR A 47 6.87 -3.03 -2.52
N ILE A 48 6.53 -3.99 -3.39
CA ILE A 48 5.42 -4.92 -3.19
C ILE A 48 6.00 -6.32 -3.10
N ASP A 49 5.63 -7.04 -2.05
CA ASP A 49 6.12 -8.38 -1.76
C ASP A 49 4.99 -9.28 -1.24
N ASN A 50 5.28 -10.56 -1.06
CA ASN A 50 4.39 -11.60 -0.53
C ASN A 50 4.84 -12.14 0.85
N GLY A 51 5.54 -11.34 1.66
CA GLY A 51 6.07 -11.82 2.94
C GLY A 51 7.60 -11.92 3.03
N GLU A 52 8.33 -11.69 1.94
CA GLU A 52 9.76 -11.95 1.87
C GLU A 52 10.60 -10.91 2.63
N THR A 53 10.12 -9.67 2.75
CA THR A 53 10.85 -8.61 3.46
C THR A 53 10.76 -8.81 4.96
N ASN A 54 11.93 -9.00 5.57
CA ASN A 54 12.10 -9.03 7.02
C ASN A 54 12.30 -7.60 7.56
N ASP A 55 11.62 -7.28 8.65
CA ASP A 55 11.76 -6.02 9.40
C ASP A 55 11.59 -4.71 8.60
N PRO A 56 10.45 -4.52 7.88
CA PRO A 56 10.19 -3.27 7.18
C PRO A 56 9.77 -2.13 8.13
N LEU A 57 9.94 -0.88 7.68
CA LEU A 57 9.45 0.30 8.42
C LEU A 57 7.92 0.29 8.54
N ALA A 58 7.26 -0.17 7.48
CA ALA A 58 5.84 -0.49 7.49
C ALA A 58 5.54 -1.59 6.48
N ALA A 59 4.57 -2.43 6.79
CA ALA A 59 4.02 -3.40 5.86
C ALA A 59 2.50 -3.42 6.00
N VAL A 60 1.81 -3.22 4.88
CA VAL A 60 0.35 -3.16 4.84
C VAL A 60 -0.16 -4.10 3.76
N GLU A 61 -0.97 -5.07 4.16
CA GLU A 61 -1.55 -6.04 3.24
C GLU A 61 -2.56 -5.36 2.31
N VAL A 62 -2.37 -5.52 1.00
CA VAL A 62 -3.19 -4.85 -0.02
C VAL A 62 -4.65 -5.28 0.09
N ARG A 63 -4.88 -6.58 0.35
CA ARG A 63 -6.22 -7.13 0.54
C ARG A 63 -6.95 -6.49 1.73
N SER A 64 -6.25 -6.11 2.80
CA SER A 64 -6.87 -5.48 3.97
C SER A 64 -7.45 -4.09 3.63
N LEU A 65 -6.77 -3.36 2.75
CA LEU A 65 -7.21 -2.06 2.23
C LEU A 65 -8.31 -2.25 1.18
N PHE A 66 -8.10 -3.16 0.23
CA PHE A 66 -9.07 -3.40 -0.84
C PHE A 66 -10.38 -4.02 -0.35
N THR A 67 -10.37 -4.83 0.72
CA THR A 67 -11.62 -5.36 1.28
C THR A 67 -12.52 -4.23 1.77
N ALA A 68 -11.96 -3.16 2.33
CA ALA A 68 -12.72 -1.95 2.66
C ALA A 68 -13.32 -1.30 1.40
N LEU A 69 -12.57 -1.25 0.29
CA LEU A 69 -13.05 -0.76 -1.01
C LEU A 69 -14.08 -1.68 -1.70
N CYS A 70 -14.01 -3.00 -1.48
CA CYS A 70 -14.96 -4.00 -2.00
C CYS A 70 -16.35 -3.90 -1.40
N TYR A 71 -16.45 -3.59 -0.09
CA TYR A 71 -17.74 -3.34 0.54
C TYR A 71 -18.50 -2.17 -0.12
N VAL A 72 -17.79 -1.30 -0.83
CA VAL A 72 -18.36 -0.17 -1.58
C VAL A 72 -18.75 -0.55 -3.02
N THR A 73 -18.14 -1.58 -3.61
CA THR A 73 -18.17 -1.83 -5.07
C THR A 73 -18.75 -3.17 -5.53
N GLY A 74 -19.19 -4.06 -4.62
CA GLY A 74 -20.12 -5.13 -4.98
C GLY A 74 -19.53 -6.35 -5.71
N GLY A 75 -18.46 -6.94 -5.16
CA GLY A 75 -18.13 -8.35 -5.43
C GLY A 75 -17.14 -8.64 -6.56
N THR A 76 -16.47 -7.64 -7.13
CA THR A 76 -15.42 -7.86 -8.13
C THR A 76 -14.14 -8.38 -7.47
N LEU A 77 -13.69 -9.57 -7.87
CA LEU A 77 -12.44 -10.21 -7.38
C LEU A 77 -11.18 -9.68 -8.11
N ALA A 78 -11.16 -8.41 -8.48
CA ALA A 78 -10.05 -7.77 -9.19
C ALA A 78 -10.01 -6.27 -8.89
N ILE A 79 -8.82 -5.70 -8.80
CA ILE A 79 -8.63 -4.25 -8.61
C ILE A 79 -8.68 -3.57 -9.98
N PRO A 80 -9.68 -2.70 -10.24
CA PRO A 80 -9.71 -1.93 -11.48
C PRO A 80 -8.64 -0.82 -11.42
N PRO A 81 -8.06 -0.40 -12.57
CA PRO A 81 -6.95 0.56 -12.58
C PRO A 81 -7.27 1.91 -11.93
N ASP A 82 -8.52 2.37 -12.01
CA ASP A 82 -9.00 3.62 -11.41
C ASP A 82 -9.05 3.56 -9.88
N ALA A 83 -9.12 2.36 -9.28
CA ALA A 83 -9.06 2.18 -7.83
C ALA A 83 -7.63 2.26 -7.26
N LEU A 84 -6.59 2.19 -8.10
CA LEU A 84 -5.19 2.20 -7.64
C LEU A 84 -4.82 3.50 -6.91
N THR A 85 -5.36 4.64 -7.34
CA THR A 85 -5.13 5.93 -6.67
C THR A 85 -5.70 5.93 -5.26
N SER A 86 -6.97 5.52 -5.09
CA SER A 86 -7.60 5.41 -3.76
C SER A 86 -6.87 4.42 -2.87
N LEU A 87 -6.46 3.28 -3.43
CA LEU A 87 -5.68 2.27 -2.74
C LEU A 87 -4.31 2.82 -2.28
N ALA A 88 -3.65 3.62 -3.10
CA ALA A 88 -2.40 4.28 -2.74
C ALA A 88 -2.60 5.29 -1.59
N THR A 89 -3.68 6.07 -1.62
CA THR A 89 -4.03 6.99 -0.51
C THR A 89 -4.25 6.25 0.80
N GLU A 90 -4.99 5.13 0.77
CA GLU A 90 -5.24 4.30 1.96
C GLU A 90 -3.96 3.64 2.48
N ALA A 91 -3.15 3.06 1.58
CA ALA A 91 -1.86 2.47 1.91
C ALA A 91 -0.91 3.51 2.52
N THR A 92 -0.88 4.73 1.99
CA THR A 92 -0.09 5.85 2.53
C THR A 92 -0.54 6.19 3.94
N SER A 93 -1.86 6.26 4.17
CA SER A 93 -2.41 6.57 5.48
C SER A 93 -2.06 5.47 6.50
N ALA A 94 -2.21 4.20 6.12
CA ALA A 94 -1.91 3.05 6.96
C ALA A 94 -0.40 2.93 7.28
N THR A 95 0.47 3.06 6.26
CA THR A 95 1.92 3.03 6.43
C THR A 95 2.42 4.20 7.27
N ALA A 96 1.94 5.42 7.02
CA ALA A 96 2.27 6.58 7.84
C ALA A 96 1.82 6.41 9.30
N GLN A 97 0.68 5.78 9.55
CA GLN A 97 0.24 5.47 10.91
C GLN A 97 1.17 4.47 11.60
N GLN A 98 1.59 3.41 10.91
CA GLN A 98 2.55 2.43 11.45
C GLN A 98 3.90 3.10 11.78
N ILE A 99 4.46 3.87 10.83
CA ILE A 99 5.74 4.56 11.00
C ILE A 99 5.67 5.54 12.19
N ASN A 100 4.59 6.30 12.30
CA ASN A 100 4.42 7.25 13.40
C ASN A 100 4.29 6.57 14.78
N ARG A 101 3.81 5.31 14.85
CA ARG A 101 3.80 4.55 16.11
C ARG A 101 5.20 4.11 16.54
N ILE A 102 6.10 3.85 15.60
CA ILE A 102 7.50 3.51 15.89
C ILE A 102 8.22 4.71 16.52
N ALA A 103 7.85 5.94 16.12
CA ALA A 103 8.44 7.17 16.66
C ALA A 103 7.83 7.70 17.95
N ALA A 104 6.63 7.26 18.32
CA ALA A 104 5.97 7.70 19.52
C ALA A 104 6.45 6.82 20.69
N PRO A 105 7.25 7.35 21.64
CA PRO A 105 7.69 6.59 22.81
C PRO A 105 6.53 6.23 23.75
#